data_AF-A0A014KWH1-F1
#
_entry.id   AF-A0A014KWH1-F1
#
_cell.length_a   1.000
_cell.length_b   1.000
_cell.length_c   1.000
_cell.angle_alpha   90.00
_cell.angle_beta   90.00
_cell.angle_gamma   90.00
#
_symmetry.space_group_name_H-M   'P 1'
#
loop_
_entity.id
_entity.type
_entity.pdbx_description
1 polymer ?
#
loop_
_entity_poly.entity_id
_entity_poly.type
_entity_poly.pdbx_seq_one_letter_code
_entity_poly.pdbx_strand_id
1 'polypeptide(L)'
;MNVFKLFNLARAKFILIFFIIFIKEAGLLVHIFSYKFVIEFFSEEKPTLNLGLTLVMLIAPLGIFILFSFLRGWIFSILEMDIRNKLSDIIIKKIQNSSYFDLKFNRNSMISWFNYDLRLALEIIGNFLNIITPLISIFGAISLMIILSLNWSWILILSTMILSLVLLLFQQKINKFASGPVMNLSTNSEIFSQYNLGLLNSFKSFYFHNKIEKFKQLFYTSYKNFSEKQIKEYKKLTKLNVWLSVLFSISVAFIIMELSVLTFYNFYSLTVFLSLLLYSNRLHSDIGGIVLALFSFKQSSFLFDKIVEDNNLSEQKIVVEEPINSIKFQNVSFKFEDQTIVDNFNFIFEKNKKYLISAPNGAGKSTLIKIISGVYDTYEGKILINNNYEQKELDQKYLRHQIGLIDNQNLIFNTSLKNNITLFAENPDYKKLNSILKSLEIDFDLEAQISSNNLSEGQKQKIVFARLQYSPIKFWLIDEAFDNIQKDYSNILIGQLLKNPELTIIFVSHHISDLQKLGFDEIINLEKNNHEKNS
;
A
#
# COMPACT_ATOMS: atom_id res chain seq x y z
N MET A 1 -18.38 0.30 11.71
CA MET A 1 -17.85 1.65 11.39
C MET A 1 -17.37 1.77 9.94
N ASN A 2 -16.86 0.68 9.35
CA ASN A 2 -16.06 0.69 8.09
C ASN A 2 -16.92 0.81 6.82
N VAL A 3 -18.07 0.12 6.78
CA VAL A 3 -19.01 0.17 5.63
C VAL A 3 -19.56 1.58 5.43
N PHE A 4 -19.86 2.30 6.51
CA PHE A 4 -20.38 3.67 6.42
C PHE A 4 -19.33 4.66 5.89
N LYS A 5 -18.07 4.54 6.32
CA LYS A 5 -16.95 5.33 5.76
C LYS A 5 -16.78 5.03 4.25
N LEU A 6 -16.81 3.75 3.87
CA LEU A 6 -16.73 3.31 2.47
C LEU A 6 -17.89 3.85 1.62
N PHE A 7 -19.11 3.74 2.14
CA PHE A 7 -20.33 4.20 1.46
C PHE A 7 -20.35 5.71 1.27
N ASN A 8 -19.86 6.47 2.25
CA ASN A 8 -19.74 7.93 2.16
C ASN A 8 -18.77 8.37 1.06
N LEU A 9 -17.79 7.55 0.67
CA LEU A 9 -16.88 7.87 -0.43
C LEU A 9 -17.56 7.86 -1.80
N ALA A 10 -18.64 7.09 -2.01
CA ALA A 10 -19.25 6.94 -3.34
C ALA A 10 -20.76 6.62 -3.32
N ARG A 11 -21.53 7.33 -2.48
CA ARG A 11 -22.94 7.03 -2.18
C ARG A 11 -23.83 6.80 -3.40
N ALA A 12 -23.81 7.70 -4.39
CA ALA A 12 -24.65 7.59 -5.58
C ALA A 12 -24.33 6.33 -6.43
N LYS A 13 -23.04 6.00 -6.57
CA LYS A 13 -22.59 4.81 -7.32
C LYS A 13 -22.93 3.51 -6.60
N PHE A 14 -22.89 3.49 -5.27
CA PHE A 14 -23.38 2.34 -4.49
C PHE A 14 -24.90 2.16 -4.61
N ILE A 15 -25.69 3.23 -4.63
CA ILE A 15 -27.14 3.11 -4.85
C ILE A 15 -27.41 2.53 -6.25
N LEU A 16 -26.72 3.03 -7.27
CA LEU A 16 -26.84 2.52 -8.64
C LEU A 16 -26.45 1.04 -8.74
N ILE A 17 -25.33 0.63 -8.12
CA ILE A 17 -24.91 -0.78 -8.19
C ILE A 17 -25.90 -1.71 -7.48
N PHE A 18 -26.52 -1.28 -6.38
CA PHE A 18 -27.56 -2.05 -5.71
C PHE A 18 -28.81 -2.23 -6.59
N PHE A 19 -29.24 -1.18 -7.27
CA PHE A 19 -30.37 -1.27 -8.21
C PHE A 19 -30.08 -2.25 -9.35
N ILE A 20 -28.86 -2.21 -9.89
CA ILE A 20 -28.43 -3.12 -10.96
C ILE A 20 -28.35 -4.57 -10.47
N ILE A 21 -27.81 -4.79 -9.27
CA ILE A 21 -27.78 -6.11 -8.64
C ILE A 21 -29.20 -6.64 -8.45
N PHE A 22 -30.14 -5.79 -8.01
CA PHE A 22 -31.54 -6.18 -7.84
C PHE A 22 -32.16 -6.66 -9.17
N ILE A 23 -32.02 -5.88 -10.25
CA ILE A 23 -32.57 -6.27 -11.56
C ILE A 23 -31.88 -7.53 -12.11
N LYS A 24 -30.56 -7.63 -11.94
CA LYS A 24 -29.79 -8.82 -12.32
C LYS A 24 -30.34 -10.07 -11.64
N GLU A 25 -30.45 -10.07 -10.32
CA GLU A 25 -30.94 -11.23 -9.56
C GLU A 25 -32.42 -11.51 -9.85
N ALA A 26 -33.25 -10.49 -10.04
CA ALA A 26 -34.63 -10.67 -10.48
C ALA A 26 -34.70 -11.38 -11.85
N GLY A 27 -33.87 -10.99 -12.82
CA GLY A 27 -33.79 -11.65 -14.13
C GLY A 27 -33.40 -13.13 -14.02
N LEU A 28 -32.43 -13.46 -13.17
CA LEU A 28 -32.02 -14.85 -12.91
C LEU A 28 -33.15 -15.67 -12.28
N LEU A 29 -33.81 -15.13 -11.27
CA LEU A 29 -34.87 -15.82 -10.56
C LEU A 29 -36.11 -16.05 -11.44
N VAL A 30 -36.49 -15.05 -12.24
CA VAL A 30 -37.56 -15.21 -13.23
C VAL A 30 -37.16 -16.21 -14.33
N HIS A 31 -35.89 -16.27 -14.73
CA HIS A 31 -35.40 -17.32 -15.62
C HIS A 31 -35.57 -18.71 -14.99
N ILE A 32 -35.25 -18.88 -13.71
CA ILE A 32 -35.49 -20.16 -13.00
C ILE A 32 -36.99 -20.50 -12.96
N PHE A 33 -37.85 -19.50 -12.72
CA PHE A 33 -39.30 -19.68 -12.77
C PHE A 33 -39.78 -20.13 -14.16
N SER A 34 -39.18 -19.61 -15.23
CA SER A 34 -39.60 -19.88 -16.61
C SER A 34 -39.45 -21.34 -17.04
N TYR A 35 -38.57 -22.11 -16.40
CA TYR A 35 -38.48 -23.57 -16.62
C TYR A 35 -39.81 -24.27 -16.37
N LYS A 36 -40.65 -23.71 -15.48
CA LYS A 36 -41.99 -24.21 -15.24
C LYS A 36 -42.77 -24.32 -16.56
N PHE A 37 -42.83 -23.21 -17.31
CA PHE A 37 -43.59 -23.15 -18.56
C PHE A 37 -42.99 -24.00 -19.67
N VAL A 38 -41.66 -24.16 -19.69
CA VAL A 38 -41.00 -25.03 -20.67
C VAL A 38 -41.39 -26.49 -20.45
N ILE A 39 -41.37 -26.96 -19.21
CA ILE A 39 -41.71 -28.36 -18.91
C ILE A 39 -43.20 -28.59 -19.14
N GLU A 40 -44.07 -27.68 -18.67
CA GLU A 40 -45.52 -27.72 -18.90
C GLU A 40 -45.85 -27.86 -20.39
N PHE A 41 -45.12 -27.13 -21.25
CA PHE A 41 -45.25 -27.22 -22.71
C PHE A 41 -44.98 -28.62 -23.28
N PHE A 42 -43.98 -29.33 -22.75
CA PHE A 42 -43.59 -30.66 -23.24
C PHE A 42 -44.31 -31.81 -22.52
N SER A 43 -44.85 -31.58 -21.32
CA SER A 43 -45.46 -32.62 -20.49
C SER A 43 -46.98 -32.70 -20.61
N GLU A 44 -47.66 -31.60 -20.95
CA GLU A 44 -49.13 -31.57 -21.01
C GLU A 44 -49.67 -31.77 -22.43
N GLU A 45 -50.77 -32.52 -22.56
CA GLU A 45 -51.43 -32.74 -23.87
C GLU A 45 -51.98 -31.45 -24.50
N LYS A 46 -52.29 -30.44 -23.68
CA LYS A 46 -52.76 -29.12 -24.11
C LYS A 46 -52.03 -28.02 -23.30
N PRO A 47 -50.85 -27.59 -23.76
CA PRO A 47 -50.08 -26.61 -23.02
C PRO A 47 -50.77 -25.25 -23.00
N THR A 48 -50.65 -24.54 -21.87
CA THR A 48 -51.27 -23.22 -21.66
C THR A 48 -50.67 -22.11 -22.54
N LEU A 49 -49.43 -22.29 -22.99
CA LEU A 49 -48.67 -21.32 -23.79
C LEU A 49 -48.20 -21.94 -25.11
N ASN A 50 -48.20 -21.15 -26.17
CA ASN A 50 -47.59 -21.54 -27.45
C ASN A 50 -46.05 -21.50 -27.37
N LEU A 51 -45.38 -22.29 -28.21
CA LEU A 51 -43.91 -22.42 -28.25
C LEU A 51 -43.16 -21.08 -28.36
N GLY A 52 -43.70 -20.12 -29.12
CA GLY A 52 -43.09 -18.78 -29.21
C GLY A 52 -43.08 -18.03 -27.87
N LEU A 53 -44.17 -18.11 -27.11
CA LEU A 53 -44.28 -17.42 -25.81
C LEU A 53 -43.44 -18.11 -24.74
N THR A 54 -43.35 -19.44 -24.75
CA THR A 54 -42.50 -20.19 -23.79
C THR A 54 -41.01 -19.88 -24.01
N LEU A 55 -40.57 -19.80 -25.27
CA LEU A 55 -39.20 -19.37 -25.61
C LEU A 55 -38.93 -17.92 -25.19
N VAL A 56 -39.88 -17.00 -25.36
CA VAL A 56 -39.73 -15.60 -24.91
C VAL A 56 -39.61 -15.53 -23.39
N MET A 57 -40.44 -16.27 -22.64
CA MET A 57 -40.37 -16.33 -21.18
C MET A 57 -39.05 -16.94 -20.67
N LEU A 58 -38.43 -17.84 -21.43
CA LEU A 58 -37.13 -18.40 -21.10
C LEU A 58 -35.98 -17.43 -21.40
N ILE A 59 -35.96 -16.84 -22.59
CA ILE A 59 -34.81 -16.08 -23.12
C ILE A 59 -34.78 -14.65 -22.59
N ALA A 60 -35.92 -13.97 -22.47
CA ALA A 60 -35.93 -12.55 -22.07
C ALA A 60 -35.35 -12.32 -20.66
N PRO A 61 -35.73 -13.09 -19.62
CA PRO A 61 -35.14 -12.95 -18.28
C PRO A 61 -33.65 -13.29 -18.24
N LEU A 62 -33.22 -14.28 -19.03
CA LEU A 62 -31.80 -14.61 -19.19
C LEU A 62 -31.02 -13.45 -19.83
N GLY A 63 -31.59 -12.81 -20.86
CA GLY A 63 -31.03 -11.61 -21.48
C GLY A 63 -30.88 -10.45 -20.49
N ILE A 64 -31.88 -10.23 -19.62
CA ILE A 64 -31.81 -9.25 -18.52
C ILE A 64 -30.68 -9.61 -17.56
N PHE A 65 -30.60 -10.86 -17.11
CA PHE A 65 -29.52 -11.31 -16.22
C PHE A 65 -28.13 -11.06 -16.82
N ILE A 66 -27.93 -11.41 -18.09
CA ILE A 66 -26.65 -11.23 -18.79
C ILE A 66 -26.32 -9.74 -18.93
N LEU A 67 -27.25 -8.93 -19.44
CA LEU A 67 -27.06 -7.49 -19.63
C LEU A 67 -26.69 -6.80 -18.32
N PHE A 68 -27.46 -7.06 -17.25
CA PHE A 68 -27.21 -6.45 -15.95
C PHE A 68 -25.98 -7.02 -15.25
N SER A 69 -25.53 -8.23 -15.59
CA SER A 69 -24.23 -8.75 -15.15
C SER A 69 -23.06 -7.95 -15.74
N PHE A 70 -23.13 -7.62 -17.04
CA PHE A 70 -22.14 -6.74 -17.68
C PHE A 70 -22.19 -5.32 -17.09
N LEU A 71 -23.37 -4.73 -16.93
CA LEU A 71 -23.53 -3.41 -16.31
C LEU A 71 -22.99 -3.38 -14.88
N ARG A 72 -23.25 -4.43 -14.08
CA ARG A 72 -22.71 -4.57 -12.72
C ARG A 72 -21.19 -4.59 -12.72
N GLY A 73 -20.58 -5.35 -13.63
CA GLY A 73 -19.12 -5.40 -13.77
C GLY A 73 -18.52 -4.05 -14.15
N TRP A 74 -19.13 -3.35 -15.12
CA TRP A 74 -18.63 -2.05 -15.56
C TRP A 74 -18.74 -0.99 -14.46
N ILE A 75 -19.88 -0.88 -13.79
CA ILE A 75 -20.08 0.10 -12.72
C ILE A 75 -19.25 -0.24 -11.49
N PHE A 76 -19.01 -1.52 -11.21
CA PHE A 76 -18.06 -1.95 -10.19
C PHE A 76 -16.66 -1.42 -10.48
N SER A 77 -16.13 -1.58 -11.70
CA SER A 77 -14.81 -1.08 -12.08
C SER A 77 -14.69 0.44 -11.93
N ILE A 78 -15.73 1.18 -12.30
CA ILE A 78 -15.78 2.64 -12.14
C ILE A 78 -15.77 3.02 -10.66
N LEU A 79 -16.55 2.33 -9.83
CA LEU A 79 -16.60 2.59 -8.39
C LEU A 79 -15.27 2.24 -7.70
N GLU A 80 -14.63 1.14 -8.11
CA GLU A 80 -13.31 0.74 -7.60
C GLU A 80 -12.24 1.78 -7.96
N MET A 81 -12.23 2.29 -9.20
CA MET A 81 -11.30 3.33 -9.64
C MET A 81 -11.44 4.63 -8.83
N ASP A 82 -12.67 5.09 -8.57
CA ASP A 82 -12.92 6.28 -7.77
C ASP A 82 -12.40 6.15 -6.34
N ILE A 83 -12.70 5.01 -5.69
CA ILE A 83 -12.26 4.76 -4.31
C ILE A 83 -10.74 4.57 -4.27
N ARG A 84 -10.15 3.92 -5.27
CA ARG A 84 -8.70 3.80 -5.44
C ARG A 84 -8.03 5.16 -5.45
N ASN A 85 -8.52 6.11 -6.25
CA ASN A 85 -7.95 7.46 -6.31
C ASN A 85 -8.03 8.17 -4.95
N LYS A 86 -9.17 8.07 -4.25
CA LYS A 86 -9.34 8.68 -2.91
C LYS A 86 -8.43 8.06 -1.86
N LEU A 87 -8.26 6.73 -1.86
CA LEU A 87 -7.35 6.05 -0.94
C LEU A 87 -5.89 6.36 -1.27
N SER A 88 -5.53 6.45 -2.55
CA SER A 88 -4.20 6.89 -2.98
C SER A 88 -3.89 8.29 -2.48
N ASP A 89 -4.83 9.24 -2.57
CA ASP A 89 -4.65 10.59 -2.04
C ASP A 89 -4.40 10.60 -0.52
N ILE A 90 -5.08 9.73 0.24
CA ILE A 90 -4.85 9.58 1.67
C ILE A 90 -3.42 9.08 1.95
N ILE A 91 -2.97 8.05 1.23
CA ILE A 91 -1.61 7.51 1.37
C ILE A 91 -0.56 8.56 0.98
N ILE A 92 -0.79 9.32 -0.10
CA ILE A 92 0.09 10.39 -0.55
C ILE A 92 0.20 11.48 0.52
N LYS A 93 -0.92 11.91 1.11
CA LYS A 93 -0.91 12.89 2.21
C LYS A 93 -0.18 12.37 3.44
N LYS A 94 -0.32 11.08 3.75
CA LYS A 94 0.43 10.43 4.84
C LYS A 94 1.93 10.49 4.60
N ILE A 95 2.38 10.14 3.39
CA ILE A 95 3.79 10.21 2.99
C ILE A 95 4.32 11.65 3.03
N GLN A 96 3.50 12.63 2.61
CA GLN A 96 3.86 14.04 2.64
C GLN A 96 4.09 14.57 4.06
N ASN A 97 3.35 14.04 5.03
CA ASN A 97 3.40 14.48 6.43
C ASN A 97 4.33 13.63 7.32
N SER A 98 4.78 12.46 6.85
CA SER A 98 5.72 11.62 7.59
C SER A 98 7.13 12.20 7.66
N SER A 99 7.86 11.91 8.74
CA SER A 99 9.26 12.29 8.86
C SER A 99 10.13 11.58 7.83
N TYR A 100 11.28 12.17 7.47
CA TYR A 100 12.24 11.51 6.59
C TYR A 100 12.78 10.21 7.21
N PHE A 101 12.93 10.16 8.54
CA PHE A 101 13.32 8.95 9.25
C PHE A 101 12.32 7.82 9.03
N ASP A 102 11.03 8.10 9.25
CA ASP A 102 9.97 7.13 9.03
C ASP A 102 9.96 6.67 7.57
N LEU A 103 10.10 7.60 6.62
CA LEU A 103 10.19 7.29 5.18
C LEU A 103 11.35 6.34 4.85
N LYS A 104 12.52 6.54 5.47
CA LYS A 104 13.71 5.73 5.20
C LYS A 104 13.61 4.34 5.80
N PHE A 105 13.16 4.22 7.06
CA PHE A 105 13.02 2.92 7.73
C PHE A 105 11.81 2.13 7.21
N ASN A 106 10.72 2.82 6.86
CA ASN A 106 9.49 2.23 6.35
C ASN A 106 9.37 2.26 4.82
N ARG A 107 10.46 2.48 4.07
CA ARG A 107 10.41 2.56 2.60
C ARG A 107 9.75 1.32 1.97
N ASN A 108 10.11 0.14 2.45
CA ASN A 108 9.56 -1.12 1.94
C ASN A 108 8.08 -1.30 2.31
N SER A 109 7.68 -0.87 3.51
CA SER A 109 6.27 -0.92 3.92
C SER A 109 5.42 0.12 3.17
N MET A 110 5.96 1.28 2.81
CA MET A 110 5.27 2.27 1.98
C MET A 110 5.06 1.81 0.54
N ILE A 111 6.05 1.13 -0.05
CA ILE A 111 5.87 0.47 -1.36
C ILE A 111 4.78 -0.62 -1.24
N SER A 112 4.75 -1.36 -0.11
CA SER A 112 3.67 -2.30 0.18
C SER A 112 2.31 -1.61 0.31
N TRP A 113 2.25 -0.38 0.85
CA TRP A 113 0.98 0.37 0.94
C TRP A 113 0.33 0.57 -0.43
N PHE A 114 1.10 0.95 -1.44
CA PHE A 114 0.55 1.15 -2.79
C PHE A 114 0.27 -0.17 -3.53
N ASN A 115 1.16 -1.15 -3.41
CA ASN A 115 1.08 -2.36 -4.25
C ASN A 115 0.22 -3.48 -3.64
N TYR A 116 0.23 -3.62 -2.32
CA TYR A 116 -0.38 -4.73 -1.61
C TYR A 116 -1.54 -4.26 -0.73
N ASP A 117 -1.30 -3.34 0.20
CA ASP A 117 -2.32 -2.96 1.20
C ASP A 117 -3.48 -2.21 0.54
N LEU A 118 -3.21 -1.29 -0.39
CA LEU A 118 -4.27 -0.59 -1.13
C LEU A 118 -5.09 -1.55 -2.00
N ARG A 119 -4.45 -2.54 -2.64
CA ARG A 119 -5.16 -3.56 -3.40
C ARG A 119 -6.09 -4.37 -2.48
N LEU A 120 -5.57 -4.87 -1.35
CA LEU A 120 -6.36 -5.64 -0.39
C LEU A 120 -7.46 -4.81 0.28
N ALA A 121 -7.21 -3.52 0.53
CA ALA A 121 -8.22 -2.62 1.06
C ALA A 121 -9.35 -2.41 0.05
N LEU A 122 -9.07 -2.34 -1.25
CA LEU A 122 -10.10 -2.24 -2.28
C LEU A 122 -10.95 -3.50 -2.43
N GLU A 123 -10.43 -4.68 -2.06
CA GLU A 123 -11.22 -5.93 -2.02
C GLU A 123 -12.43 -5.81 -1.08
N ILE A 124 -12.41 -4.90 -0.10
CA ILE A 124 -13.56 -4.67 0.80
C ILE A 124 -14.85 -4.38 0.04
N ILE A 125 -14.76 -3.67 -1.09
CA ILE A 125 -15.90 -3.31 -1.93
C ILE A 125 -16.49 -4.58 -2.55
N GLY A 126 -15.64 -5.37 -3.21
CA GLY A 126 -16.06 -6.62 -3.84
C GLY A 126 -16.62 -7.61 -2.82
N ASN A 127 -15.94 -7.76 -1.69
CA ASN A 127 -16.37 -8.63 -0.59
C ASN A 127 -17.72 -8.19 -0.01
N PHE A 128 -17.93 -6.89 0.17
CA PHE A 128 -19.22 -6.36 0.61
C PHE A 128 -20.35 -6.64 -0.40
N LEU A 129 -20.11 -6.40 -1.69
CA LEU A 129 -21.11 -6.72 -2.73
C LEU A 129 -21.37 -8.22 -2.85
N ASN A 130 -20.39 -9.05 -2.57
CA ASN A 130 -20.52 -10.51 -2.50
C ASN A 130 -21.28 -10.98 -1.25
N ILE A 131 -21.53 -10.12 -0.26
CA ILE A 131 -22.49 -10.37 0.84
C ILE A 131 -23.89 -9.94 0.43
N ILE A 132 -24.03 -8.75 -0.18
CA ILE A 132 -25.35 -8.20 -0.52
C ILE A 132 -26.02 -8.94 -1.68
N THR A 133 -25.26 -9.33 -2.72
CA THR A 133 -25.83 -10.02 -3.90
C THR A 133 -26.53 -11.33 -3.52
N PRO A 134 -25.90 -12.24 -2.75
CA PRO A 134 -26.57 -13.45 -2.28
C PRO A 134 -27.77 -13.17 -1.37
N LEU A 135 -27.74 -12.13 -0.52
CA LEU A 135 -28.88 -11.78 0.33
C LEU A 135 -30.12 -11.43 -0.51
N ILE A 136 -29.95 -10.60 -1.54
CA ILE A 136 -31.04 -10.25 -2.47
C ILE A 136 -31.58 -11.51 -3.18
N SER A 137 -30.69 -12.38 -3.64
CA SER A 137 -31.05 -13.64 -4.28
C SER A 137 -31.81 -14.59 -3.33
N ILE A 138 -31.39 -14.69 -2.06
CA ILE A 138 -32.06 -15.50 -1.04
C ILE A 138 -33.49 -15.01 -0.79
N PHE A 139 -33.67 -13.70 -0.58
CA PHE A 139 -35.00 -13.13 -0.38
C PHE A 139 -35.90 -13.39 -1.60
N GLY A 140 -35.37 -13.20 -2.81
CA GLY A 140 -36.10 -13.46 -4.05
C GLY A 140 -36.46 -14.93 -4.22
N ALA A 141 -35.51 -15.85 -4.00
CA ALA A 141 -35.74 -17.30 -4.10
C ALA A 141 -36.79 -17.78 -3.07
N ILE A 142 -36.70 -17.35 -1.81
CA ILE A 142 -37.71 -17.67 -0.78
C ILE A 142 -39.09 -17.15 -1.21
N SER A 143 -39.17 -15.91 -1.70
CA SER A 143 -40.46 -15.33 -2.14
C SER A 143 -41.10 -16.13 -3.27
N LEU A 144 -40.32 -16.58 -4.25
CA LEU A 144 -40.81 -17.39 -5.37
C LEU A 144 -41.14 -18.83 -4.96
N MET A 145 -40.39 -19.40 -4.02
CA MET A 145 -40.71 -20.70 -3.41
C MET A 145 -42.05 -20.64 -2.67
N ILE A 146 -42.34 -19.57 -1.92
CA ILE A 146 -43.65 -19.38 -1.26
C ILE A 146 -44.76 -19.32 -2.31
N ILE A 147 -44.59 -18.52 -3.36
CA ILE A 147 -45.57 -18.39 -4.45
C ILE A 147 -45.84 -19.73 -5.15
N LEU A 148 -44.80 -20.52 -5.41
CA LEU A 148 -44.92 -21.80 -6.10
C LEU A 148 -45.56 -22.90 -5.26
N SER A 149 -45.51 -22.78 -3.94
CA SER A 149 -45.67 -23.93 -3.07
C SER A 149 -47.03 -24.05 -2.37
N LEU A 150 -47.92 -23.05 -2.50
CA LEU A 150 -49.38 -22.91 -2.21
C LEU A 150 -50.14 -23.88 -1.25
N ASN A 151 -49.73 -25.13 -1.01
CA ASN A 151 -50.27 -26.09 -0.04
C ASN A 151 -49.17 -26.60 0.91
N TRP A 152 -49.32 -26.47 2.25
CA TRP A 152 -48.55 -27.10 3.37
C TRP A 152 -47.02 -27.26 3.20
N SER A 153 -46.43 -26.46 2.32
CA SER A 153 -45.08 -26.54 1.77
C SER A 153 -44.00 -25.85 2.58
N TRP A 154 -44.40 -25.26 3.69
CA TRP A 154 -43.54 -24.47 4.56
C TRP A 154 -42.48 -25.38 5.18
N ILE A 155 -42.75 -26.69 5.23
CA ILE A 155 -41.82 -27.73 5.63
C ILE A 155 -40.59 -27.78 4.70
N LEU A 156 -40.76 -27.66 3.38
CA LEU A 156 -39.64 -27.61 2.43
C LEU A 156 -38.81 -26.33 2.60
N ILE A 157 -39.48 -25.19 2.81
CA ILE A 157 -38.79 -23.92 3.05
C ILE A 157 -38.02 -24.00 4.37
N LEU A 158 -38.64 -24.55 5.41
CA LEU A 158 -37.99 -24.78 6.71
C LEU A 158 -36.84 -25.78 6.60
N SER A 159 -37.00 -26.90 5.88
CA SER A 159 -35.96 -27.92 5.72
C SER A 159 -34.76 -27.37 4.95
N THR A 160 -35.00 -26.64 3.86
CA THR A 160 -33.95 -25.95 3.09
C THR A 160 -33.26 -24.86 3.92
N MET A 161 -34.00 -24.08 4.72
CA MET A 161 -33.43 -23.10 5.65
C MET A 161 -32.61 -23.76 6.77
N ILE A 162 -33.08 -24.87 7.34
CA ILE A 162 -32.36 -25.60 8.40
C ILE A 162 -31.09 -26.23 7.84
N LEU A 163 -31.17 -26.91 6.70
CA LEU A 163 -30.00 -27.52 6.06
C LEU A 163 -28.96 -26.45 5.74
N SER A 164 -29.39 -25.36 5.11
CA SER A 164 -28.50 -24.24 4.79
C SER A 164 -27.93 -23.55 6.05
N LEU A 165 -28.67 -23.47 7.15
CA LEU A 165 -28.16 -23.02 8.45
C LEU A 165 -27.09 -23.97 9.03
N VAL A 166 -27.29 -25.29 8.92
CA VAL A 166 -26.28 -26.27 9.36
C VAL A 166 -24.98 -26.08 8.59
N LEU A 167 -25.08 -25.81 7.28
CA LEU A 167 -23.91 -25.56 6.44
C LEU A 167 -23.23 -24.23 6.79
N LEU A 168 -24.00 -23.18 7.10
CA LEU A 168 -23.46 -21.92 7.63
C LEU A 168 -22.61 -22.16 8.88
N LEU A 169 -23.16 -22.87 9.86
CA LEU A 169 -22.48 -23.14 11.13
C LEU A 169 -21.23 -24.00 10.94
N PHE A 170 -21.29 -24.98 10.04
CA PHE A 170 -20.14 -25.82 9.72
C PHE A 170 -19.05 -25.03 8.99
N GLN A 171 -19.43 -24.19 8.03
CA GLN A 171 -18.50 -23.38 7.26
C GLN A 171 -17.83 -22.30 8.12
N GLN A 172 -18.53 -21.73 9.11
CA GLN A 172 -17.91 -20.86 10.11
C GLN A 172 -16.81 -21.57 10.92
N LYS A 173 -17.05 -22.81 11.34
CA LYS A 173 -16.03 -23.62 12.02
C LYS A 173 -14.85 -23.88 11.08
N ILE A 174 -15.10 -24.29 9.83
CA ILE A 174 -14.05 -24.50 8.83
C ILE A 174 -13.20 -23.24 8.68
N ASN A 175 -13.81 -22.06 8.52
CA ASN A 175 -13.07 -20.82 8.31
C ASN A 175 -12.16 -20.48 9.49
N LYS A 176 -12.59 -20.76 10.73
CA LYS A 176 -11.75 -20.60 11.92
C LYS A 176 -10.56 -21.58 11.94
N PHE A 177 -10.73 -22.80 11.44
CA PHE A 177 -9.63 -23.76 11.29
C PHE A 177 -8.74 -23.45 10.08
N ALA A 178 -9.30 -22.89 9.01
CA ALA A 178 -8.62 -22.55 7.77
C ALA A 178 -7.74 -21.29 7.91
N SER A 179 -8.04 -20.39 8.86
CA SER A 179 -7.25 -19.17 9.06
C SER A 179 -5.78 -19.45 9.38
N GLY A 180 -5.48 -20.49 10.15
CA GLY A 180 -4.11 -20.90 10.45
C GLY A 180 -3.32 -21.32 9.21
N PRO A 181 -3.79 -22.34 8.45
CA PRO A 181 -3.18 -22.74 7.18
C PRO A 181 -3.06 -21.60 6.17
N VAL A 182 -4.08 -20.75 6.01
CA VAL A 182 -4.03 -19.59 5.11
C VAL A 182 -2.93 -18.60 5.53
N MET A 183 -2.81 -18.31 6.83
CA MET A 183 -1.75 -17.44 7.35
C MET A 183 -0.35 -18.05 7.18
N ASN A 184 -0.22 -19.36 7.36
CA ASN A 184 1.03 -20.07 7.11
C ASN A 184 1.44 -20.04 5.63
N LEU A 185 0.48 -20.08 4.69
CA LEU A 185 0.77 -19.94 3.26
C LEU A 185 1.37 -18.56 2.95
N SER A 186 0.80 -17.49 3.51
CA SER A 186 1.30 -16.12 3.29
C SER A 186 2.68 -15.91 3.94
N THR A 187 2.89 -16.34 5.19
CA THR A 187 4.18 -16.18 5.87
C THR A 187 5.28 -17.00 5.21
N ASN A 188 5.00 -18.23 4.78
CA ASN A 188 5.97 -19.03 4.04
C ASN A 188 6.35 -18.38 2.69
N SER A 189 5.39 -17.75 2.00
CA SER A 189 5.65 -17.01 0.76
C SER A 189 6.53 -15.78 1.01
N GLU A 190 6.29 -15.06 2.10
CA GLU A 190 7.10 -13.90 2.49
C GLU A 190 8.54 -14.29 2.83
N ILE A 191 8.73 -15.31 3.69
CA ILE A 191 10.06 -15.83 4.07
C ILE A 191 10.83 -16.29 2.81
N PHE A 192 10.17 -17.01 1.91
CA PHE A 192 10.76 -17.47 0.65
C PHE A 192 11.18 -16.28 -0.24
N SER A 193 10.33 -15.27 -0.37
CA SER A 193 10.63 -14.07 -1.17
C SER A 193 11.81 -13.29 -0.59
N GLN A 194 11.82 -13.01 0.71
CA GLN A 194 12.89 -12.27 1.38
C GLN A 194 14.24 -13.00 1.26
N TYR A 195 14.27 -14.31 1.51
CA TYR A 195 15.49 -15.11 1.39
C TYR A 195 16.06 -15.11 -0.04
N ASN A 196 15.21 -15.30 -1.05
CA ASN A 196 15.67 -15.34 -2.44
C ASN A 196 16.08 -13.96 -2.99
N LEU A 197 15.45 -12.88 -2.53
CA LEU A 197 15.93 -11.53 -2.82
C LEU A 197 17.34 -11.31 -2.25
N GLY A 198 17.61 -11.79 -1.04
CA GLY A 198 18.95 -11.78 -0.45
C GLY A 198 19.98 -12.56 -1.28
N LEU A 199 19.60 -13.75 -1.79
CA LEU A 199 20.43 -14.52 -2.71
C LEU A 199 20.69 -13.77 -4.03
N LEU A 200 19.66 -13.18 -4.65
CA LEU A 200 19.78 -12.43 -5.90
C LEU A 200 20.68 -11.20 -5.75
N ASN A 201 20.53 -10.45 -4.67
CA ASN A 201 21.42 -9.31 -4.36
C ASN A 201 22.88 -9.76 -4.18
N SER A 202 23.09 -11.01 -3.75
CA SER A 202 24.42 -11.61 -3.60
C SER A 202 24.94 -12.27 -4.87
N PHE A 203 24.19 -12.25 -5.99
CA PHE A 203 24.54 -12.97 -7.23
C PHE A 203 25.92 -12.58 -7.76
N LYS A 204 26.27 -11.29 -7.72
CA LYS A 204 27.59 -10.78 -8.13
C LYS A 204 28.72 -11.50 -7.40
N SER A 205 28.57 -11.72 -6.09
CA SER A 205 29.56 -12.44 -5.27
C SER A 205 29.72 -13.89 -5.74
N PHE A 206 28.62 -14.59 -5.99
CA PHE A 206 28.67 -15.97 -6.51
C PHE A 206 29.29 -16.04 -7.92
N TYR A 207 29.00 -15.07 -8.78
CA TYR A 207 29.52 -14.99 -10.15
C TYR A 207 31.05 -14.82 -10.14
N PHE A 208 31.57 -13.80 -9.45
CA PHE A 208 33.02 -13.51 -9.44
C PHE A 208 33.85 -14.53 -8.64
N HIS A 209 33.24 -15.26 -7.71
CA HIS A 209 33.91 -16.36 -6.98
C HIS A 209 33.74 -17.73 -7.65
N ASN A 210 33.16 -17.80 -8.86
CA ASN A 210 32.91 -19.04 -9.59
C ASN A 210 32.10 -20.09 -8.76
N LYS A 211 31.09 -19.63 -8.02
CA LYS A 211 30.21 -20.44 -7.15
C LYS A 211 28.76 -20.51 -7.67
N ILE A 212 28.54 -20.39 -8.98
CA ILE A 212 27.20 -20.36 -9.60
C ILE A 212 26.42 -21.66 -9.33
N GLU A 213 27.09 -22.83 -9.32
CA GLU A 213 26.45 -24.09 -8.95
C GLU A 213 25.94 -24.10 -7.49
N LYS A 214 26.68 -23.47 -6.57
CA LYS A 214 26.23 -23.34 -5.18
C LYS A 214 25.02 -22.41 -5.07
N PHE A 215 25.02 -21.31 -5.83
CA PHE A 215 23.87 -20.40 -5.93
C PHE A 215 22.62 -21.16 -6.43
N LYS A 216 22.76 -21.93 -7.51
CA LYS A 216 21.68 -22.78 -8.06
C LYS A 216 21.16 -23.78 -7.03
N GLN A 217 22.05 -24.47 -6.31
CA GLN A 217 21.67 -25.40 -5.25
C GLN A 217 20.89 -24.73 -4.12
N LEU A 218 21.36 -23.59 -3.61
CA LEU A 218 20.69 -22.85 -2.54
C LEU A 218 19.28 -22.39 -2.96
N PHE A 219 19.15 -21.90 -4.20
CA PHE A 219 17.86 -21.48 -4.75
C PHE A 219 16.91 -22.67 -4.90
N TYR A 220 17.40 -23.80 -5.42
CA TYR A 220 16.62 -25.02 -5.56
C TYR A 220 16.15 -25.58 -4.21
N THR A 221 17.03 -25.62 -3.20
CA THR A 221 16.67 -26.06 -1.84
C THR A 221 15.64 -25.14 -1.20
N SER A 222 15.79 -23.83 -1.35
CA SER A 222 14.80 -22.82 -0.92
C SER A 222 13.43 -23.10 -1.56
N TYR A 223 13.39 -23.30 -2.87
CA TYR A 223 12.16 -23.59 -3.61
C TYR A 223 11.52 -24.92 -3.20
N LYS A 224 12.33 -25.97 -3.02
CA LYS A 224 11.84 -27.28 -2.57
C LYS A 224 11.23 -27.22 -1.17
N ASN A 225 11.91 -26.57 -0.21
CA ASN A 225 11.39 -26.41 1.15
C ASN A 225 10.10 -25.57 1.17
N PHE A 226 10.04 -24.52 0.34
CA PHE A 226 8.84 -23.71 0.18
C PHE A 226 7.69 -24.54 -0.39
N SER A 227 7.91 -25.29 -1.47
CA SER A 227 6.86 -26.09 -2.10
C SER A 227 6.33 -27.19 -1.19
N GLU A 228 7.19 -27.87 -0.43
CA GLU A 228 6.79 -28.89 0.55
C GLU A 228 5.90 -28.30 1.66
N LYS A 229 6.26 -27.14 2.20
CA LYS A 229 5.44 -26.42 3.19
C LYS A 229 4.11 -25.97 2.61
N GLN A 230 4.10 -25.41 1.39
CA GLN A 230 2.87 -25.00 0.70
C GLN A 230 1.92 -26.18 0.50
N ILE A 231 2.44 -27.31 0.00
CA ILE A 231 1.63 -28.51 -0.23
C ILE A 231 1.02 -29.03 1.08
N LYS A 232 1.75 -28.99 2.19
CA LYS A 232 1.23 -29.41 3.51
C LYS A 232 0.02 -28.57 3.94
N GLU A 233 0.07 -27.26 3.76
CA GLU A 233 -1.05 -26.37 4.11
C GLU A 233 -2.20 -26.47 3.10
N TYR A 234 -1.91 -26.61 1.80
CA TYR A 234 -2.94 -26.88 0.79
C TYR A 234 -3.68 -28.19 1.07
N LYS A 235 -3.00 -29.27 1.46
CA LYS A 235 -3.64 -30.55 1.83
C LYS A 235 -4.63 -30.40 2.99
N LYS A 236 -4.34 -29.52 3.96
CA LYS A 236 -5.28 -29.23 5.06
C LYS A 236 -6.51 -28.51 4.54
N LEU A 237 -6.33 -27.49 3.70
CA LEU A 237 -7.43 -26.72 3.10
C LEU A 237 -8.30 -27.57 2.16
N THR A 238 -7.68 -28.41 1.32
CA THR A 238 -8.44 -29.31 0.43
C THR A 238 -9.25 -30.33 1.23
N LYS A 239 -8.69 -30.90 2.31
CA LYS A 239 -9.45 -31.78 3.20
C LYS A 239 -10.70 -31.10 3.77
N LEU A 240 -10.58 -29.84 4.22
CA LEU A 240 -11.71 -29.06 4.72
C LEU A 240 -12.77 -28.82 3.62
N ASN A 241 -12.33 -28.43 2.42
CA ASN A 241 -13.24 -28.21 1.28
C ASN A 241 -13.94 -29.50 0.84
N VAL A 242 -13.26 -30.65 0.83
CA VAL A 242 -13.88 -31.94 0.49
C VAL A 242 -15.00 -32.28 1.47
N TRP A 243 -14.79 -32.11 2.78
CA TRP A 243 -15.85 -32.35 3.76
C TRP A 243 -17.04 -31.40 3.60
N LEU A 244 -16.79 -30.14 3.25
CA LEU A 244 -17.85 -29.19 2.92
C LEU A 244 -18.65 -29.65 1.69
N SER A 245 -17.98 -30.11 0.62
CA SER A 245 -18.64 -30.64 -0.58
C SER A 245 -19.45 -31.91 -0.28
N VAL A 246 -18.96 -32.79 0.60
CA VAL A 246 -19.72 -33.99 1.01
C VAL A 246 -21.00 -33.59 1.75
N LEU A 247 -20.92 -32.64 2.68
CA LEU A 247 -22.10 -32.13 3.39
C LEU A 247 -23.08 -31.42 2.43
N PHE A 248 -22.55 -30.65 1.48
CA PHE A 248 -23.35 -30.04 0.41
C PHE A 248 -24.15 -31.10 -0.34
N SER A 249 -23.49 -32.15 -0.83
CA SER A 249 -24.12 -33.24 -1.58
C SER A 249 -25.18 -33.99 -0.77
N ILE A 250 -24.93 -34.25 0.52
CA ILE A 250 -25.90 -34.91 1.40
C ILE A 250 -27.16 -34.05 1.55
N SER A 251 -27.00 -32.73 1.74
CA SER A 251 -28.15 -31.83 1.90
C SER A 251 -29.00 -31.73 0.62
N VAL A 252 -28.36 -31.70 -0.56
CA VAL A 252 -29.06 -31.66 -1.85
C VAL A 252 -29.79 -32.98 -2.08
N ALA A 253 -29.16 -34.11 -1.76
CA ALA A 253 -29.80 -35.42 -1.83
C ALA A 253 -31.05 -35.51 -0.92
N PHE A 254 -30.98 -34.91 0.29
CA PHE A 254 -32.12 -34.85 1.19
C PHE A 254 -33.27 -34.00 0.61
N ILE A 255 -32.95 -32.83 0.04
CA ILE A 255 -33.94 -31.95 -0.62
C ILE A 255 -34.59 -32.67 -1.82
N ILE A 256 -33.80 -33.35 -2.65
CA ILE A 256 -34.31 -34.14 -3.78
C ILE A 256 -35.23 -35.26 -3.26
N MET A 257 -34.83 -35.96 -2.21
CA MET A 257 -35.64 -37.03 -1.61
C MET A 257 -36.98 -36.48 -1.11
N GLU A 258 -36.96 -35.38 -0.37
CA GLU A 258 -38.17 -34.72 0.15
C GLU A 258 -39.10 -34.28 -1.00
N LEU A 259 -38.56 -33.58 -2.00
CA LEU A 259 -39.30 -33.16 -3.18
C LEU A 259 -39.85 -34.35 -3.98
N SER A 260 -39.11 -35.46 -4.07
CA SER A 260 -39.55 -36.67 -4.76
C SER A 260 -40.74 -37.32 -4.05
N VAL A 261 -40.71 -37.38 -2.71
CA VAL A 261 -41.84 -37.89 -1.91
C VAL A 261 -43.08 -37.02 -2.12
N LEU A 262 -42.93 -35.70 -2.08
CA LEU A 262 -44.06 -34.77 -2.26
C LEU A 262 -44.64 -34.84 -3.67
N THR A 263 -43.81 -35.05 -4.68
CA THR A 263 -44.24 -35.25 -6.08
C THR A 263 -44.92 -36.61 -6.26
N PHE A 264 -44.41 -37.68 -5.63
CA PHE A 264 -45.00 -39.02 -5.69
C PHE A 264 -46.42 -39.06 -5.09
N TYR A 265 -46.66 -38.32 -4.01
CA TYR A 265 -47.99 -38.16 -3.43
C TYR A 265 -48.86 -37.09 -4.14
N ASN A 266 -48.44 -36.61 -5.31
CA ASN A 266 -49.14 -35.60 -6.12
C ASN A 266 -49.40 -34.26 -5.42
N PHE A 267 -48.60 -33.89 -4.41
CA PHE A 267 -48.65 -32.54 -3.84
C PHE A 267 -48.05 -31.49 -4.78
N TYR A 268 -47.07 -31.88 -5.61
CA TYR A 268 -46.47 -31.04 -6.64
C TYR A 268 -46.47 -31.73 -8.00
N SER A 269 -46.56 -30.92 -9.06
CA SER A 269 -46.25 -31.39 -10.40
C SER A 269 -44.74 -31.53 -10.60
N LEU A 270 -44.34 -32.36 -11.56
CA LEU A 270 -42.94 -32.53 -11.97
C LEU A 270 -42.28 -31.18 -12.33
N THR A 271 -43.08 -30.26 -12.86
CA THR A 271 -42.70 -28.91 -13.19
C THR A 271 -42.31 -28.08 -11.95
N VAL A 272 -43.15 -28.11 -10.90
CA VAL A 272 -42.88 -27.41 -9.64
C VAL A 272 -41.70 -28.04 -8.90
N PHE A 273 -41.55 -29.36 -8.97
CA PHE A 273 -40.38 -30.08 -8.46
C PHE A 273 -39.06 -29.51 -9.00
N LEU A 274 -38.95 -29.34 -10.33
CA LEU A 274 -37.72 -28.83 -10.95
C LEU A 274 -37.43 -27.37 -10.58
N SER A 275 -38.44 -26.50 -10.57
CA SER A 275 -38.26 -25.11 -10.13
C SER A 275 -37.82 -25.02 -8.66
N LEU A 276 -38.47 -25.76 -7.75
CA LEU A 276 -38.13 -25.78 -6.33
C LEU A 276 -36.73 -26.36 -6.08
N LEU A 277 -36.33 -27.39 -6.83
CA LEU A 277 -34.97 -27.94 -6.78
C LEU A 277 -33.93 -26.87 -7.16
N LEU A 278 -34.16 -26.12 -8.23
CA LEU A 278 -33.27 -25.06 -8.69
C LEU A 278 -33.18 -23.90 -7.68
N TYR A 279 -34.31 -23.46 -7.10
CA TYR A 279 -34.29 -22.45 -6.04
C TYR A 279 -33.59 -22.94 -4.78
N SER A 280 -33.80 -24.19 -4.38
CA SER A 280 -33.14 -24.77 -3.21
C SER A 280 -31.61 -24.85 -3.40
N ASN A 281 -31.16 -25.23 -4.60
CA ASN A 281 -29.74 -25.20 -4.96
C ASN A 281 -29.18 -23.77 -4.96
N ARG A 282 -29.96 -22.80 -5.44
CA ARG A 282 -29.57 -21.38 -5.43
C ARG A 282 -29.38 -20.87 -3.99
N LEU A 283 -30.37 -21.11 -3.12
CA LEU A 283 -30.31 -20.77 -1.70
C LEU A 283 -29.05 -21.34 -1.05
N HIS A 284 -28.77 -22.62 -1.30
CA HIS A 284 -27.58 -23.25 -0.76
C HIS A 284 -26.29 -22.56 -1.23
N SER A 285 -26.15 -22.35 -2.55
CA SER A 285 -24.97 -21.70 -3.14
C SER A 285 -24.76 -20.28 -2.60
N ASP A 286 -25.83 -19.50 -2.50
CA ASP A 286 -25.80 -18.12 -2.00
C ASP A 286 -25.37 -18.06 -0.54
N ILE A 287 -25.90 -18.97 0.27
CA ILE A 287 -25.56 -19.10 1.69
C ILE A 287 -24.09 -19.48 1.88
N GLY A 288 -23.58 -20.43 1.09
CA GLY A 288 -22.15 -20.78 1.07
C GLY A 288 -21.25 -19.61 0.63
N GLY A 289 -21.74 -18.79 -0.31
CA GLY A 289 -21.07 -17.58 -0.77
C GLY A 289 -20.94 -16.50 0.31
N ILE A 290 -22.01 -16.28 1.10
CA ILE A 290 -22.02 -15.27 2.17
C ILE A 290 -20.93 -15.55 3.21
N VAL A 291 -20.72 -16.81 3.61
CA VAL A 291 -19.73 -17.13 4.65
C VAL A 291 -18.30 -16.89 4.19
N LEU A 292 -17.99 -17.24 2.94
CA LEU A 292 -16.69 -16.90 2.33
C LEU A 292 -16.52 -15.39 2.27
N ALA A 293 -17.56 -14.68 1.81
CA ALA A 293 -17.53 -13.23 1.69
C ALA A 293 -17.40 -12.53 3.05
N LEU A 294 -18.02 -13.04 4.13
CA LEU A 294 -17.87 -12.52 5.49
C LEU A 294 -16.44 -12.68 6.03
N PHE A 295 -15.80 -13.82 5.75
CA PHE A 295 -14.40 -14.04 6.13
C PHE A 295 -13.46 -13.06 5.41
N SER A 296 -13.58 -12.97 4.09
CA SER A 296 -12.78 -12.04 3.26
C SER A 296 -13.08 -10.58 3.58
N PHE A 297 -14.34 -10.25 3.88
CA PHE A 297 -14.74 -8.93 4.33
C PHE A 297 -14.07 -8.57 5.65
N LYS A 298 -14.04 -9.48 6.63
CA LYS A 298 -13.35 -9.22 7.92
C LYS A 298 -11.85 -8.95 7.71
N GLN A 299 -11.19 -9.72 6.85
CA GLN A 299 -9.76 -9.53 6.53
C GLN A 299 -9.49 -8.18 5.84
N SER A 300 -10.25 -7.86 4.79
CA SER A 300 -10.11 -6.59 4.06
C SER A 300 -10.51 -5.37 4.89
N SER A 301 -11.50 -5.51 5.78
CA SER A 301 -11.96 -4.44 6.67
C SER A 301 -10.90 -3.97 7.68
N PHE A 302 -10.09 -4.90 8.21
CA PHE A 302 -8.98 -4.58 9.11
C PHE A 302 -7.90 -3.75 8.40
N LEU A 303 -7.56 -4.10 7.16
CA LEU A 303 -6.57 -3.37 6.36
C LEU A 303 -7.09 -2.00 5.91
N PHE A 304 -8.38 -1.91 5.57
CA PHE A 304 -9.02 -0.65 5.25
C PHE A 304 -8.94 0.33 6.42
N ASP A 305 -9.25 -0.11 7.64
CA ASP A 305 -9.16 0.74 8.84
C ASP A 305 -7.73 1.19 9.11
N LYS A 306 -6.74 0.30 8.96
CA LYS A 306 -5.32 0.66 9.08
C LYS A 306 -4.92 1.82 8.16
N ILE A 307 -5.48 1.90 6.95
CA ILE A 307 -5.20 3.00 6.01
C ILE A 307 -5.95 4.28 6.39
N VAL A 308 -7.19 4.15 6.88
CA VAL A 308 -8.09 5.30 7.09
C VAL A 308 -7.95 5.93 8.49
N GLU A 309 -7.66 5.15 9.53
CA GLU A 309 -7.61 5.60 10.93
C GLU A 309 -6.27 6.24 11.33
N ASP A 310 -5.19 5.94 10.62
CA ASP A 310 -3.85 6.50 10.86
C ASP A 310 -3.72 8.01 10.51
N ASN A 311 -4.84 8.66 10.18
CA ASN A 311 -4.89 10.10 9.84
C ASN A 311 -5.02 11.02 11.07
N ASN A 312 -5.09 10.48 12.29
CA ASN A 312 -5.31 11.26 13.52
C ASN A 312 -4.03 11.68 14.27
N LEU A 313 -2.84 11.59 13.67
CA LEU A 313 -1.62 12.14 14.25
C LEU A 313 -1.36 13.56 13.72
N SER A 314 -2.24 14.48 14.08
CA SER A 314 -1.93 15.91 14.09
C SER A 314 -1.78 16.35 15.54
N GLU A 315 -0.62 16.10 16.12
CA GLU A 315 -0.14 17.01 17.16
C GLU A 315 -0.17 18.43 16.54
N GLN A 316 -0.74 19.40 17.25
CA GLN A 316 -0.76 20.79 16.81
C GLN A 316 0.68 21.29 16.79
N LYS A 317 1.33 21.21 15.61
CA LYS A 317 2.68 21.73 15.41
C LYS A 317 2.65 23.24 15.23
N ILE A 318 3.65 23.91 15.78
CA ILE A 318 3.79 25.37 15.69
C ILE A 318 4.20 25.73 14.26
N VAL A 319 3.41 26.59 13.62
CA VAL A 319 3.73 27.17 12.32
C VAL A 319 4.47 28.49 12.57
N VAL A 320 5.69 28.59 12.04
CA VAL A 320 6.54 29.78 12.14
C VAL A 320 6.80 30.29 10.72
N GLU A 321 6.72 31.60 10.51
CA GLU A 321 7.02 32.23 9.21
C GLU A 321 8.41 32.90 9.18
N GLU A 322 8.97 33.19 10.35
CA GLU A 322 10.26 33.87 10.48
C GLU A 322 11.43 33.01 9.97
N PRO A 323 12.42 33.59 9.28
CA PRO A 323 13.61 32.85 8.86
C PRO A 323 14.44 32.36 10.04
N ILE A 324 15.19 31.28 9.85
CA ILE A 324 16.14 30.80 10.86
C ILE A 324 17.29 31.82 10.99
N ASN A 325 17.36 32.44 12.17
CA ASN A 325 18.43 33.33 12.59
C ASN A 325 19.44 32.60 13.50
N SER A 326 19.00 31.61 14.28
CA SER A 326 19.90 30.78 15.08
C SER A 326 19.36 29.37 15.32
N ILE A 327 20.26 28.40 15.50
CA ILE A 327 19.99 27.04 15.95
C ILE A 327 20.88 26.77 17.17
N LYS A 328 20.27 26.64 18.34
CA LYS A 328 20.96 26.47 19.63
C LYS A 328 20.76 25.07 20.18
N PHE A 329 21.85 24.34 20.38
CA PHE A 329 21.91 23.04 21.03
C PHE A 329 22.17 23.22 22.53
N GLN A 330 21.37 22.55 23.36
CA GLN A 330 21.50 22.52 24.81
C GLN A 330 21.51 21.08 25.31
N ASN A 331 22.69 20.60 25.70
CA ASN A 331 22.95 19.26 26.22
C ASN A 331 22.36 18.14 25.35
N VAL A 332 22.57 18.24 24.04
CA VAL A 332 21.94 17.31 23.09
C VAL A 332 22.72 16.00 23.03
N SER A 333 22.07 14.91 23.36
CA SER A 333 22.60 13.55 23.22
C SER A 333 21.72 12.71 22.31
N PHE A 334 22.34 11.91 21.45
CA PHE A 334 21.65 11.01 20.53
C PHE A 334 22.24 9.61 20.62
N LYS A 335 21.36 8.64 20.85
CA LYS A 335 21.67 7.22 20.86
C LYS A 335 21.03 6.56 19.66
N PHE A 336 21.77 5.70 19.01
CA PHE A 336 21.23 4.79 18.00
C PHE A 336 21.39 3.37 18.53
N GLU A 337 20.27 2.67 18.68
CA GLU A 337 20.23 1.41 19.45
C GLU A 337 20.81 1.67 20.86
N ASP A 338 21.88 0.98 21.24
CA ASP A 338 22.53 1.11 22.55
C ASP A 338 23.84 1.93 22.52
N GLN A 339 24.18 2.53 21.37
CA GLN A 339 25.40 3.31 21.22
C GLN A 339 25.11 4.81 21.21
N THR A 340 25.74 5.55 22.14
CA THR A 340 25.73 7.01 22.16
C THR A 340 26.62 7.53 21.02
N ILE A 341 26.01 8.17 20.02
CA ILE A 341 26.71 8.72 18.85
C ILE A 341 27.07 10.19 19.06
N VAL A 342 26.13 10.97 19.60
CA VAL A 342 26.35 12.37 19.98
C VAL A 342 26.13 12.44 21.48
N ASP A 343 27.05 13.05 22.22
CA ASP A 343 26.92 13.19 23.67
C ASP A 343 27.11 14.63 24.11
N ASN A 344 26.12 15.13 24.84
CA ASN A 344 26.08 16.42 25.51
C ASN A 344 26.53 17.61 24.63
N PHE A 345 26.11 17.62 23.36
CA PHE A 345 26.50 18.63 22.40
C PHE A 345 25.85 19.97 22.72
N ASN A 346 26.68 21.02 22.84
CA ASN A 346 26.28 22.38 23.17
C ASN A 346 26.94 23.36 22.19
N PHE A 347 26.14 23.98 21.33
CA PHE A 347 26.65 24.92 20.33
C PHE A 347 25.54 25.83 19.79
N ILE A 348 25.90 26.99 19.25
CA ILE A 348 24.95 27.91 18.61
C ILE A 348 25.42 28.20 17.18
N PHE A 349 24.62 27.79 16.21
CA PHE A 349 24.77 28.20 14.83
C PHE A 349 23.98 29.49 14.61
N GLU A 350 24.64 30.52 14.12
CA GLU A 350 24.06 31.83 13.84
C GLU A 350 23.98 32.05 12.34
N LYS A 351 22.97 32.82 11.92
CA LYS A 351 22.76 33.19 10.54
C LYS A 351 23.96 33.94 9.97
N ASN A 352 24.20 33.72 8.68
CA ASN A 352 25.26 34.31 7.85
C ASN A 352 26.69 33.85 8.20
N LYS A 353 26.88 32.99 9.20
CA LYS A 353 28.19 32.41 9.56
C LYS A 353 28.50 31.12 8.81
N LYS A 354 29.79 30.81 8.69
CA LYS A 354 30.36 29.60 8.07
C LYS A 354 31.04 28.75 9.12
N TYR A 355 30.57 27.51 9.24
CA TYR A 355 31.02 26.54 10.21
C TYR A 355 31.66 25.36 9.50
N LEU A 356 32.82 24.93 9.99
CA LEU A 356 33.45 23.67 9.57
C LEU A 356 33.36 22.66 10.72
N ILE A 357 32.69 21.54 10.50
CA ILE A 357 32.67 20.42 11.44
C ILE A 357 33.75 19.42 11.05
N SER A 358 34.73 19.30 11.94
CA SER A 358 35.91 18.47 11.84
C SER A 358 35.81 17.32 12.85
N ALA A 359 36.01 16.08 12.40
CA ALA A 359 36.01 14.90 13.27
C ALA A 359 36.63 13.69 12.56
N PRO A 360 37.10 12.66 13.30
CA PRO A 360 37.45 11.37 12.71
C PRO A 360 36.21 10.63 12.17
N ASN A 361 36.41 9.65 11.29
CA ASN A 361 35.33 8.79 10.79
C ASN A 361 34.62 8.09 11.96
N GLY A 362 33.29 8.14 11.94
CA GLY A 362 32.45 7.53 12.97
C GLY A 362 32.23 8.36 14.24
N ALA A 363 32.68 9.62 14.30
CA ALA A 363 32.40 10.53 15.42
C ALA A 363 30.99 11.18 15.38
N GLY A 364 30.07 10.68 14.55
CA GLY A 364 28.68 11.13 14.54
C GLY A 364 28.36 12.38 13.70
N LYS A 365 29.24 12.84 12.81
CA LYS A 365 29.00 14.06 12.00
C LYS A 365 27.71 14.03 11.18
N SER A 366 27.50 12.99 10.37
CA SER A 366 26.28 12.83 9.58
C SER A 366 25.04 12.66 10.47
N THR A 367 25.21 12.12 11.69
CA THR A 367 24.13 12.04 12.68
C THR A 367 23.78 13.44 13.19
N LEU A 368 24.77 14.28 13.49
CA LEU A 368 24.55 15.68 13.88
C LEU A 368 23.85 16.47 12.76
N ILE A 369 24.25 16.31 11.50
CA ILE A 369 23.56 16.93 10.35
C ILE A 369 22.10 16.48 10.26
N LYS A 370 21.83 15.19 10.47
CA LYS A 370 20.47 14.65 10.47
C LYS A 370 19.63 15.18 11.64
N ILE A 371 20.24 15.43 12.80
CA ILE A 371 19.56 16.08 13.93
C ILE A 371 19.26 17.55 13.59
N ILE A 372 20.24 18.32 13.09
CA ILE A 372 20.06 19.73 12.69
C ILE A 372 18.94 19.88 11.65
N SER A 373 18.91 19.00 10.63
CA SER A 373 17.89 19.02 9.57
C SER A 373 16.51 18.53 10.03
N GLY A 374 16.38 18.03 11.26
CA GLY A 374 15.12 17.45 11.77
C GLY A 374 14.80 16.08 11.15
N VAL A 375 15.78 15.44 10.53
CA VAL A 375 15.67 14.05 10.08
C VAL A 375 15.59 13.11 11.28
N TYR A 376 16.40 13.33 12.32
CA TYR A 376 16.27 12.60 13.60
C TYR A 376 15.63 13.51 14.65
N ASP A 377 14.53 13.06 15.24
CA ASP A 377 13.77 13.78 16.29
C ASP A 377 13.85 13.10 17.67
N THR A 378 14.37 11.88 17.75
CA THR A 378 14.59 11.15 19.00
C THR A 378 15.96 11.46 19.62
N TYR A 379 16.09 12.63 20.24
CA TYR A 379 17.29 13.04 21.01
C TYR A 379 16.94 13.49 22.43
N GLU A 380 17.89 13.38 23.35
CA GLU A 380 17.87 13.99 24.69
C GLU A 380 18.40 15.43 24.62
N GLY A 381 18.03 16.29 25.57
CA GLY A 381 18.38 17.73 25.55
C GLY A 381 17.37 18.57 24.78
N LYS A 382 17.76 19.79 24.37
CA LYS A 382 16.91 20.73 23.64
C LYS A 382 17.62 21.35 22.44
N ILE A 383 16.87 21.52 21.34
CA ILE A 383 17.30 22.30 20.18
C ILE A 383 16.32 23.44 19.99
N LEU A 384 16.80 24.68 20.12
CA LEU A 384 16.01 25.89 20.03
C LEU A 384 16.29 26.61 18.71
N ILE A 385 15.25 26.86 17.93
CA ILE A 385 15.27 27.72 16.76
C ILE A 385 14.91 29.15 17.18
N ASN A 386 15.72 30.12 16.78
CA ASN A 386 15.55 31.54 17.13
C ASN A 386 15.40 31.78 18.65
N ASN A 387 16.04 30.93 19.46
CA ASN A 387 15.98 30.90 20.93
C ASN A 387 14.61 30.58 21.58
N ASN A 388 13.52 30.53 20.81
CA ASN A 388 12.17 30.50 21.37
C ASN A 388 11.37 29.25 21.01
N TYR A 389 11.70 28.58 19.90
CA TYR A 389 10.93 27.44 19.41
C TYR A 389 11.71 26.15 19.53
N GLU A 390 11.18 25.16 20.24
CA GLU A 390 11.81 23.84 20.29
C GLU A 390 11.60 23.12 18.94
N GLN A 391 12.69 22.59 18.37
CA GLN A 391 12.67 22.01 17.02
C GLN A 391 11.63 20.89 16.85
N LYS A 392 11.36 20.11 17.91
CA LYS A 392 10.37 19.01 17.88
C LYS A 392 8.92 19.50 17.79
N GLU A 393 8.65 20.72 18.27
CA GLU A 393 7.31 21.32 18.27
C GLU A 393 6.97 22.00 16.93
N LEU A 394 7.97 22.26 16.10
CA LEU A 394 7.81 22.92 14.80
C LEU A 394 7.22 21.98 13.74
N ASP A 395 6.42 22.54 12.84
CA ASP A 395 6.03 21.84 11.62
C ASP A 395 7.30 21.51 10.81
N GLN A 396 7.48 20.25 10.43
CA GLN A 396 8.63 19.85 9.60
C GLN A 396 8.65 20.58 8.25
N LYS A 397 7.50 21.06 7.75
CA LYS A 397 7.47 21.95 6.59
C LYS A 397 8.32 23.19 6.80
N TYR A 398 8.32 23.77 8.00
CA TYR A 398 9.14 24.94 8.32
C TYR A 398 10.63 24.64 8.11
N LEU A 399 11.16 23.59 8.75
CA LEU A 399 12.57 23.22 8.60
C LEU A 399 12.94 22.91 7.14
N ARG A 400 12.07 22.22 6.39
CA ARG A 400 12.29 21.91 4.96
C ARG A 400 12.34 23.15 4.06
N HIS A 401 11.66 24.23 4.41
CA HIS A 401 11.72 25.49 3.67
C HIS A 401 12.92 26.36 4.06
N GLN A 402 13.54 26.10 5.21
CA GLN A 402 14.61 26.93 5.77
C GLN A 402 16.00 26.30 5.64
N ILE A 403 16.10 24.98 5.54
CA ILE A 403 17.37 24.24 5.54
C ILE A 403 17.52 23.43 4.24
N GLY A 404 18.62 23.65 3.53
CA GLY A 404 19.01 22.89 2.35
C GLY A 404 20.11 21.90 2.72
N LEU A 405 19.97 20.65 2.29
CA LEU A 405 20.90 19.56 2.63
C LEU A 405 21.50 18.97 1.36
N ILE A 406 22.81 18.77 1.36
CA ILE A 406 23.50 17.89 0.43
C ILE A 406 24.10 16.73 1.23
N ASP A 407 23.73 15.51 0.85
CA ASP A 407 24.21 14.27 1.43
C ASP A 407 25.01 13.43 0.42
N ASN A 408 25.63 12.35 0.90
CA ASN A 408 26.49 11.48 0.08
C ASN A 408 25.74 10.64 -0.96
N GLN A 409 24.41 10.62 -0.97
CA GLN A 409 23.64 9.67 -1.80
C GLN A 409 23.49 10.14 -3.25
N ASN A 410 23.80 11.42 -3.54
CA ASN A 410 23.83 12.02 -4.88
C ASN A 410 22.72 11.54 -5.84
N LEU A 411 21.47 11.52 -5.35
CA LEU A 411 20.35 10.91 -6.09
C LEU A 411 20.00 11.74 -7.33
N ILE A 412 20.07 11.14 -8.51
CA ILE A 412 19.68 11.75 -9.80
C ILE A 412 18.41 11.10 -10.34
N PHE A 413 17.44 11.93 -10.73
CA PHE A 413 16.22 11.47 -11.39
C PHE A 413 16.50 11.13 -12.86
N ASN A 414 15.89 10.08 -13.37
CA ASN A 414 15.97 9.72 -14.79
C ASN A 414 15.05 10.64 -15.62
N THR A 415 15.51 11.87 -15.88
CA THR A 415 14.75 12.95 -16.52
C THR A 415 15.72 14.01 -17.07
N SER A 416 15.22 15.17 -17.53
CA SER A 416 16.08 16.25 -18.00
C SER A 416 16.96 16.85 -16.90
N LEU A 417 18.09 17.46 -17.28
CA LEU A 417 18.96 18.20 -16.36
C LEU A 417 18.18 19.31 -15.64
N LYS A 418 17.36 20.06 -16.38
CA LYS A 418 16.46 21.10 -15.86
C LYS A 418 15.59 20.55 -14.74
N ASN A 419 14.89 19.44 -14.95
CA ASN A 419 14.02 18.85 -13.94
C ASN A 419 14.81 18.35 -12.73
N ASN A 420 16.02 17.84 -12.96
CA ASN A 420 16.93 17.46 -11.88
C ASN A 420 17.33 18.66 -11.02
N ILE A 421 17.71 19.80 -11.61
CA ILE A 421 18.16 20.99 -10.87
C ILE A 421 16.99 21.70 -10.18
N THR A 422 15.87 21.85 -10.88
CA THR A 422 14.71 22.63 -10.43
C THR A 422 13.74 21.83 -9.56
N LEU A 423 13.93 20.51 -9.46
CA LEU A 423 12.99 19.58 -8.83
C LEU A 423 11.56 19.71 -9.38
N PHE A 424 11.45 19.75 -10.71
CA PHE A 424 10.18 19.86 -11.45
C PHE A 424 9.39 21.15 -11.19
N ALA A 425 10.10 22.29 -11.01
CA ALA A 425 9.44 23.59 -10.91
C ALA A 425 8.65 23.90 -12.20
N GLU A 426 7.38 24.33 -12.06
CA GLU A 426 6.50 24.62 -13.20
C GLU A 426 7.02 25.77 -14.07
N ASN A 427 7.58 26.81 -13.44
CA ASN A 427 8.09 28.01 -14.11
C ASN A 427 9.58 28.24 -13.75
N PRO A 428 10.52 27.52 -14.38
CA PRO A 428 11.93 27.61 -14.04
C PRO A 428 12.58 28.90 -14.59
N ASP A 429 13.44 29.53 -13.79
CA ASP A 429 14.23 30.69 -14.24
C ASP A 429 15.44 30.21 -15.05
N TYR A 430 15.29 30.23 -16.37
CA TYR A 430 16.34 29.85 -17.31
C TYR A 430 17.61 30.72 -17.23
N LYS A 431 17.49 32.00 -16.84
CA LYS A 431 18.67 32.86 -16.67
C LYS A 431 19.49 32.39 -15.47
N LYS A 432 18.81 32.13 -14.34
CA LYS A 432 19.45 31.56 -13.15
C LYS A 432 20.07 30.20 -13.45
N LEU A 433 19.35 29.31 -14.13
CA LEU A 433 19.86 27.99 -14.52
C LEU A 433 21.14 28.08 -15.37
N ASN A 434 21.14 28.88 -16.42
CA ASN A 434 22.31 29.06 -17.28
C ASN A 434 23.50 29.65 -16.54
N SER A 435 23.27 30.54 -15.55
CA SER A 435 24.34 31.06 -14.70
C SER A 435 24.95 29.98 -13.81
N ILE A 436 24.11 29.09 -13.26
CA ILE A 436 24.54 27.97 -12.39
C ILE A 436 25.34 26.95 -13.20
N LEU A 437 24.87 26.58 -14.39
CA LEU A 437 25.59 25.64 -15.28
C LEU A 437 26.99 26.17 -15.64
N LYS A 438 27.10 27.47 -15.93
CA LYS A 438 28.39 28.12 -16.20
C LYS A 438 29.29 28.14 -14.96
N SER A 439 28.76 28.48 -13.78
CA SER A 439 29.57 28.52 -12.55
C SER A 439 30.10 27.14 -12.13
N LEU A 440 29.36 26.08 -12.45
CA LEU A 440 29.69 24.71 -12.08
C LEU A 440 30.34 23.91 -13.21
N GLU A 441 30.58 24.54 -14.37
CA GLU A 441 31.14 23.88 -15.56
C GLU A 441 30.41 22.56 -15.85
N ILE A 442 29.09 22.65 -15.98
CA ILE A 442 28.22 21.53 -16.34
C ILE A 442 28.00 21.60 -17.85
N ASP A 443 28.64 20.71 -18.59
CA ASP A 443 28.65 20.70 -20.07
C ASP A 443 27.41 20.04 -20.71
N PHE A 444 26.33 19.93 -19.96
CA PHE A 444 25.07 19.34 -20.43
C PHE A 444 24.04 20.43 -20.73
N ASP A 445 23.28 20.25 -21.81
CA ASP A 445 22.12 21.10 -22.08
C ASP A 445 21.01 20.84 -21.02
N LEU A 446 20.21 21.87 -20.75
CA LEU A 446 19.11 21.83 -19.77
C LEU A 446 18.07 20.75 -20.11
N GLU A 447 17.80 20.52 -21.39
CA GLU A 447 16.84 19.51 -21.83
C GLU A 447 17.46 18.12 -22.03
N ALA A 448 18.78 17.97 -21.81
CA ALA A 448 19.45 16.68 -21.93
C ALA A 448 18.89 15.66 -20.95
N GLN A 449 18.56 14.46 -21.44
CA GLN A 449 18.09 13.34 -20.61
C GLN A 449 19.27 12.73 -19.85
N ILE A 450 19.18 12.76 -18.53
CA ILE A 450 20.22 12.30 -17.63
C ILE A 450 19.68 11.13 -16.80
N SER A 451 20.54 10.14 -16.55
CA SER A 451 20.25 9.04 -15.63
C SER A 451 21.42 8.81 -14.69
N SER A 452 21.15 8.28 -13.50
CA SER A 452 22.20 8.01 -12.49
C SER A 452 23.29 7.06 -13.00
N ASN A 453 22.95 6.16 -13.94
CA ASN A 453 23.90 5.19 -14.50
C ASN A 453 24.87 5.79 -15.52
N ASN A 454 24.52 6.95 -16.11
CA ASN A 454 25.29 7.57 -17.19
C ASN A 454 26.21 8.71 -16.71
N LEU A 455 26.24 8.99 -15.41
CA LEU A 455 27.00 10.09 -14.82
C LEU A 455 28.13 9.58 -13.92
N SER A 456 29.27 10.27 -13.96
CA SER A 456 30.30 10.10 -12.93
C SER A 456 29.83 10.68 -11.59
N GLU A 457 30.39 10.21 -10.47
CA GLU A 457 30.03 10.74 -9.14
C GLU A 457 30.27 12.25 -9.02
N GLY A 458 31.36 12.76 -9.59
CA GLY A 458 31.62 14.21 -9.62
C GLY A 458 30.55 14.99 -10.41
N GLN A 459 30.03 14.45 -11.52
CA GLN A 459 28.92 15.07 -12.25
C GLN A 459 27.62 15.05 -11.44
N LYS A 460 27.33 13.95 -10.74
CA LYS A 460 26.16 13.87 -9.85
C LYS A 460 26.25 14.91 -8.72
N GLN A 461 27.41 15.04 -8.09
CA GLN A 461 27.67 16.06 -7.06
C GLN A 461 27.45 17.47 -7.59
N LYS A 462 27.99 17.81 -8.78
CA LYS A 462 27.74 19.10 -9.43
C LYS A 462 26.25 19.37 -9.64
N ILE A 463 25.47 18.38 -10.08
CA ILE A 463 24.02 18.53 -10.29
C ILE A 463 23.27 18.70 -8.96
N VAL A 464 23.61 17.93 -7.94
CA VAL A 464 23.00 18.05 -6.60
C VAL A 464 23.32 19.41 -5.99
N PHE A 465 24.56 19.88 -6.18
CA PHE A 465 24.97 21.20 -5.76
C PHE A 465 24.24 22.32 -6.52
N ALA A 466 24.04 22.16 -7.84
CA ALA A 466 23.24 23.05 -8.65
C ALA A 466 21.79 23.18 -8.13
N ARG A 467 21.19 22.09 -7.59
CA ARG A 467 19.86 22.15 -6.94
C ARG A 467 19.86 23.10 -5.75
N LEU A 468 20.89 23.02 -4.92
CA LEU A 468 21.00 23.87 -3.73
C LEU A 468 21.22 25.34 -4.12
N GLN A 469 22.05 25.62 -5.13
CA GLN A 469 22.27 26.98 -5.64
C GLN A 469 21.03 27.56 -6.35
N TYR A 470 20.20 26.70 -6.97
CA TYR A 470 18.93 27.10 -7.56
C TYR A 470 17.86 27.40 -6.51
N SER A 471 17.88 26.70 -5.37
CA SER A 471 16.97 26.91 -4.25
C SER A 471 17.06 28.33 -3.66
N PRO A 472 15.95 28.91 -3.14
CA PRO A 472 15.99 30.17 -2.39
C PRO A 472 16.56 30.01 -0.96
N ILE A 473 16.74 28.77 -0.49
CA ILE A 473 17.18 28.47 0.87
C ILE A 473 18.57 29.05 1.15
N LYS A 474 18.77 29.63 2.35
CA LYS A 474 20.02 30.29 2.75
C LYS A 474 20.80 29.57 3.85
N PHE A 475 20.21 28.59 4.53
CA PHE A 475 20.88 27.77 5.54
C PHE A 475 21.25 26.42 4.94
N TRP A 476 22.53 26.16 4.71
CA TRP A 476 23.03 25.01 3.97
C TRP A 476 23.80 24.06 4.87
N LEU A 477 23.42 22.79 4.83
CA LEU A 477 24.13 21.67 5.42
C LEU A 477 24.78 20.87 4.30
N ILE A 478 26.11 20.76 4.34
CA ILE A 478 26.88 20.11 3.28
C ILE A 478 27.69 18.97 3.90
N ASP A 479 27.27 17.73 3.69
CA ASP A 479 27.95 16.52 4.12
C ASP A 479 28.78 15.95 2.97
N GLU A 480 30.11 16.06 3.04
CA GLU A 480 31.08 15.42 2.11
C GLU A 480 30.79 15.59 0.61
N ALA A 481 30.10 16.68 0.23
CA ALA A 481 29.53 16.87 -1.10
C ALA A 481 30.55 17.02 -2.24
N PHE A 482 31.84 17.19 -1.94
CA PHE A 482 32.88 17.50 -2.92
C PHE A 482 34.06 16.53 -2.93
N ASP A 483 33.98 15.43 -2.18
CA ASP A 483 35.11 14.49 -2.05
C ASP A 483 35.42 13.72 -3.36
N ASN A 484 34.46 13.66 -4.31
CA ASN A 484 34.66 13.03 -5.62
C ASN A 484 34.95 14.03 -6.75
N ILE A 485 35.19 15.30 -6.41
CA ILE A 485 35.60 16.35 -7.34
C ILE A 485 37.12 16.57 -7.20
N GLN A 486 37.78 17.01 -8.28
CA GLN A 486 39.19 17.40 -8.22
C GLN A 486 39.42 18.48 -7.15
N LYS A 487 40.41 18.25 -6.27
CA LYS A 487 40.65 19.07 -5.07
C LYS A 487 40.82 20.57 -5.34
N ASP A 488 41.54 20.93 -6.40
CA ASP A 488 41.78 22.34 -6.72
C ASP A 488 40.47 23.05 -7.09
N TYR A 489 39.59 22.36 -7.82
CA TYR A 489 38.29 22.87 -8.22
C TYR A 489 37.32 22.94 -7.03
N SER A 490 37.28 21.93 -6.16
CA SER A 490 36.43 21.96 -4.96
C SER A 490 36.81 23.11 -4.02
N ASN A 491 38.11 23.36 -3.83
CA ASN A 491 38.59 24.49 -3.02
C ASN A 491 38.15 25.85 -3.60
N ILE A 492 38.17 26.02 -4.93
CA ILE A 492 37.69 27.24 -5.59
C ILE A 492 36.19 27.43 -5.35
N LEU A 493 35.38 26.38 -5.57
CA LEU A 493 33.93 26.42 -5.35
C LEU A 493 33.59 26.74 -3.89
N ILE A 494 34.22 26.04 -2.94
CA ILE A 494 34.00 26.27 -1.50
C ILE A 494 34.40 27.71 -1.15
N GLY A 495 35.56 28.18 -1.62
CA GLY A 495 36.00 29.56 -1.39
C GLY A 495 35.03 30.61 -1.94
N GLN A 496 34.39 30.36 -3.08
CA GLN A 496 33.34 31.24 -3.61
C GLN A 496 32.08 31.26 -2.73
N LEU A 497 31.70 30.11 -2.17
CA LEU A 497 30.55 30.01 -1.26
C LEU A 497 30.76 30.70 0.07
N LEU A 498 31.96 30.56 0.65
CA LEU A 498 32.31 31.18 1.91
C LEU A 498 32.28 32.71 1.82
N LYS A 499 32.53 33.29 0.63
CA LYS A 499 32.44 34.73 0.37
C LYS A 499 31.01 35.28 0.30
N ASN A 500 29.97 34.44 0.20
CA ASN A 500 28.60 34.93 0.10
C ASN A 500 28.06 35.31 1.50
N PRO A 501 27.80 36.61 1.78
CA PRO A 501 27.45 37.07 3.12
C PRO A 501 26.02 36.68 3.57
N GLU A 502 25.16 36.24 2.65
CA GLU A 502 23.78 35.87 2.99
C GLU A 502 23.59 34.40 3.35
N LEU A 503 24.60 33.56 3.08
CA LEU A 503 24.51 32.13 3.32
C LEU A 503 24.93 31.79 4.76
N THR A 504 24.25 30.83 5.37
CA THR A 504 24.75 30.14 6.56
C THR A 504 25.19 28.77 6.11
N ILE A 505 26.43 28.37 6.38
CA ILE A 505 26.96 27.09 5.87
C ILE A 505 27.49 26.28 7.04
N ILE A 506 26.99 25.06 7.20
CA ILE A 506 27.60 24.04 8.03
C ILE A 506 28.21 23.01 7.09
N PHE A 507 29.53 23.04 6.99
CA PHE A 507 30.30 22.17 6.11
C PHE A 507 30.93 21.05 6.90
N VAL A 508 30.81 19.82 6.42
CA VAL A 508 31.33 18.62 7.08
C VAL A 508 32.29 17.92 6.12
N SER A 509 33.52 17.67 6.57
CA SER A 509 34.54 17.03 5.73
C SER A 509 35.57 16.23 6.54
N HIS A 510 36.25 15.32 5.84
CA HIS A 510 37.39 14.55 6.31
C HIS A 510 38.75 15.16 5.93
N HIS A 511 38.78 16.11 4.99
CA HIS A 511 40.01 16.72 4.46
C HIS A 511 40.26 18.13 5.05
N ILE A 512 40.33 18.17 6.38
CA ILE A 512 40.31 19.40 7.19
C ILE A 512 41.51 20.33 6.89
N SER A 513 42.71 19.78 6.66
CA SER A 513 43.96 20.53 6.55
C SER A 513 43.97 21.57 5.41
N ASP A 514 43.28 21.26 4.31
CA ASP A 514 43.20 22.10 3.12
C ASP A 514 42.04 23.11 3.25
N LEU A 515 40.94 22.70 3.88
CA LEU A 515 39.72 23.50 4.02
C LEU A 515 39.80 24.57 5.12
N GLN A 516 40.57 24.32 6.19
CA GLN A 516 40.75 25.31 7.27
C GLN A 516 41.31 26.66 6.76
N LYS A 517 42.05 26.63 5.65
CA LYS A 517 42.66 27.82 5.05
C LYS A 517 41.68 28.66 4.21
N LEU A 518 40.45 28.19 4.02
CA LEU A 518 39.48 28.82 3.12
C LEU A 518 38.60 29.91 3.79
N GLY A 519 38.81 30.19 5.08
CA GLY A 519 38.16 31.30 5.78
C GLY A 519 36.78 30.97 6.37
N PHE A 520 36.66 29.84 7.06
CA PHE A 520 35.50 29.58 7.92
C PHE A 520 35.53 30.48 9.16
N ASP A 521 34.35 30.93 9.62
CA ASP A 521 34.25 31.80 10.80
C ASP A 521 34.56 31.01 12.08
N GLU A 522 34.06 29.76 12.16
CA GLU A 522 34.26 28.89 13.32
C GLU A 522 34.50 27.43 12.90
N ILE A 523 35.39 26.74 13.63
CA ILE A 523 35.72 25.33 13.41
C ILE A 523 35.33 24.55 14.66
N ILE A 524 34.51 23.51 14.46
CA ILE A 524 33.98 22.65 15.52
C ILE A 524 34.66 21.30 15.42
N ASN A 525 35.40 20.91 16.45
CA ASN A 525 36.01 19.59 16.53
C ASN A 525 35.10 18.66 17.35
N LEU A 526 34.53 17.63 16.71
CA LEU A 526 33.83 16.56 17.42
C LEU A 526 34.85 15.49 17.83
N GLU A 527 34.89 15.18 19.12
CA GLU A 527 35.70 14.09 19.64
C GLU A 527 34.97 12.74 19.46
N LYS A 528 35.74 11.67 19.26
CA LYS A 528 35.16 10.33 19.22
C LYS A 528 34.91 9.88 20.65
N ASN A 529 33.65 9.60 21.00
CA ASN A 529 33.33 8.96 22.27
C ASN A 529 33.94 7.56 22.31
N ASN A 530 35.11 7.44 22.94
CA ASN A 530 35.73 6.16 23.24
C ASN A 530 35.05 5.56 24.48
N HIS A 531 33.94 4.85 24.28
CA HIS A 531 33.51 3.85 25.25
C HIS A 531 33.97 2.47 24.78
N GLU A 532 35.27 2.23 24.93
CA GLU A 532 35.76 0.86 25.15
C GLU A 532 36.46 0.81 26.51
N LYS A 533 36.01 -0.16 27.32
CA LYS A 533 36.54 -0.63 28.62
C LYS A 533 36.09 0.13 29.87
N ASN A 534 34.94 -0.29 30.39
CA ASN A 534 34.81 -0.76 31.77
C ASN A 534 33.56 -1.65 31.89
N SER A 535 33.70 -2.90 31.46
CA SER A 535 32.88 -4.03 31.91
C SER A 535 33.69 -5.31 31.77
#